data_AF-A0A5J4VX67-F1
#
_entry.id   AF-A0A5J4VX67-F1
#
_cell.length_a   1.000
_cell.length_b   1.000
_cell.length_c   1.000
_cell.angle_alpha   90.00
_cell.angle_beta   90.00
_cell.angle_gamma   90.00
#
_symmetry.space_group_name_H-M   'P 1'
#
loop_
_entity.id
_entity.type
_entity.pdbx_description
1 polymer ?
#
loop_
_entity_poly.entity_id
_entity_poly.type
_entity_poly.pdbx_seq_one_letter_code
_entity_poly.pdbx_strand_id
1 'polypeptide(L)'
;MQISTAVMIRAYLSAVRISLYIAFTLITIMIRTEFHTPFVRTTNPYKIMVKILSFSLEPLIDSLAVALTASEYPQMRSTILTSSSSLSNIGLDNKQRNEEDVQIGGVSQNNIRLLLSMMSYGKAVNMLVSLSPKDKFATKVELEEKSTKSRKMAFIKLVLLLAALSFAARIRGKLYFDPGEVDKNGVVTIDVGKYKNDSELALVQNISDYKTLSKEDVDSFNLVADDKSAFDKLKTSGGPGNFGQCIGVYYTYLIDLYGLMGYTAKAVAGADINPSVTWFFKNAPTNINYVNTDDITDEEEMKSYQNLTMTQTCVGEANVWSSYAIARGGVADAGCYANDQVPVDNICNVDGGSSETYLKGYRVGVFSDADTATLKQIIARFGAARVTGLGIVIGWEQRDDNEYWIHANQKNYALQGYGYDWDTSLITEEPLAGAVIGSQELEPDPDDDDDDDDDVRPDQPGDDDDVDDDDVVDVDSSSTIRVALGFVSVVVFIPVLMLFF
;
A
#
# COMPACT_ATOMS: atom_id res chain seq x y z
N MET A 1 16.98 -11.28 -23.79
CA MET A 1 16.21 -10.47 -22.82
C MET A 1 15.24 -11.41 -22.13
N GLN A 2 15.52 -11.83 -20.90
CA GLN A 2 14.65 -12.72 -20.12
C GLN A 2 13.73 -11.84 -19.27
N ILE A 3 12.43 -11.81 -19.58
CA ILE A 3 11.45 -11.35 -18.60
C ILE A 3 11.44 -12.41 -17.51
N SER A 4 11.87 -12.05 -16.31
CA SER A 4 11.96 -12.97 -15.17
C SER A 4 10.60 -13.61 -14.93
N THR A 5 10.58 -14.93 -14.76
CA THR A 5 9.40 -15.74 -14.42
C THR A 5 8.63 -15.16 -13.23
N ALA A 6 9.32 -14.47 -12.32
CA ALA A 6 8.72 -13.77 -11.19
C ALA A 6 7.75 -12.65 -11.59
N VAL A 7 8.03 -11.91 -12.67
CA VAL A 7 7.16 -10.82 -13.16
C VAL A 7 5.87 -11.38 -13.75
N MET A 8 5.94 -12.50 -14.48
CA MET A 8 4.76 -13.18 -15.00
C MET A 8 3.93 -13.84 -13.89
N ILE A 9 4.57 -14.40 -12.86
CA ILE A 9 3.87 -14.95 -11.69
C ILE A 9 3.14 -13.85 -10.92
N ARG A 10 3.75 -12.67 -10.72
CA ARG A 10 3.10 -11.52 -10.07
C ARG A 10 1.87 -11.04 -10.86
N ALA A 11 1.97 -10.93 -12.18
CA ALA A 11 0.84 -10.57 -13.03
C ALA A 11 -0.30 -11.62 -12.97
N TYR A 12 0.05 -12.91 -12.97
CA TYR A 12 -0.92 -14.00 -12.87
C TYR A 12 -1.64 -14.02 -11.52
N LEU A 13 -0.92 -13.91 -10.40
CA LEU A 13 -1.51 -13.87 -9.06
C LEU A 13 -2.43 -12.66 -8.87
N SER A 14 -2.07 -11.52 -9.47
CA SER A 14 -2.92 -10.33 -9.47
C SER A 14 -4.24 -10.56 -10.23
N ALA A 15 -4.19 -11.22 -11.40
CA ALA A 15 -5.39 -11.57 -12.16
C ALA A 15 -6.30 -12.54 -11.38
N VAL A 16 -5.73 -13.55 -10.72
CA VAL A 16 -6.49 -14.51 -9.88
C VAL A 16 -7.18 -13.81 -8.71
N ARG A 17 -6.50 -12.87 -8.03
CA ARG A 17 -7.10 -12.08 -6.94
C ARG A 17 -8.29 -11.26 -7.42
N ILE A 18 -8.18 -10.61 -8.58
CA ILE A 18 -9.28 -9.84 -9.18
C ILE A 18 -10.47 -10.75 -9.52
N SER A 19 -10.22 -11.92 -10.12
CA SER A 19 -11.29 -12.89 -10.44
C SER A 19 -12.01 -13.42 -9.20
N LEU A 20 -11.27 -13.70 -8.11
CA LEU A 20 -11.87 -14.11 -6.83
C LEU A 20 -12.72 -13.02 -6.20
N TYR A 21 -12.26 -11.77 -6.26
CA TYR A 21 -13.01 -10.61 -5.76
C TYR A 21 -14.33 -10.40 -6.51
N ILE A 22 -14.30 -10.50 -7.84
CA ILE A 22 -15.51 -10.43 -8.69
C ILE A 22 -16.48 -11.57 -8.34
N ALA A 23 -15.97 -12.80 -8.20
CA ALA A 23 -16.80 -13.95 -7.84
C ALA A 23 -17.49 -13.76 -6.48
N PHE A 24 -16.76 -13.26 -5.47
CA PHE A 24 -17.32 -12.99 -4.14
C PHE A 24 -18.38 -11.88 -4.16
N THR A 25 -18.15 -10.84 -4.95
CA THR A 25 -19.10 -9.74 -5.15
C THR A 25 -20.39 -10.24 -5.80
N LEU A 26 -20.29 -11.07 -6.85
CA LEU A 26 -21.44 -11.67 -7.52
C LEU A 26 -22.21 -12.63 -6.60
N ILE A 27 -21.53 -13.42 -5.77
CA ILE A 27 -22.18 -14.28 -4.76
C ILE A 27 -22.96 -13.43 -3.76
N THR A 28 -22.38 -12.33 -3.30
CA THR A 28 -23.01 -11.42 -2.35
C THR A 28 -24.26 -10.76 -2.95
N ILE A 29 -24.19 -10.34 -4.22
CA ILE A 29 -25.35 -9.80 -4.96
C ILE A 29 -26.44 -10.86 -5.11
N MET A 30 -26.09 -12.09 -5.51
CA MET A 30 -27.06 -13.18 -5.68
C MET A 30 -27.79 -13.50 -4.38
N ILE A 31 -27.06 -13.63 -3.27
CA ILE A 31 -27.64 -13.84 -1.94
C ILE A 31 -28.60 -12.68 -1.62
N ARG A 32 -28.19 -11.43 -1.84
CA ARG A 32 -29.02 -10.26 -1.56
C ARG A 32 -30.29 -10.20 -2.42
N THR A 33 -30.23 -10.63 -3.67
CA THR A 33 -31.39 -10.66 -4.59
C THR A 33 -32.38 -11.79 -4.29
N GLU A 34 -31.92 -12.96 -3.83
CA GLU A 34 -32.81 -14.07 -3.45
C GLU A 34 -33.61 -13.78 -2.18
N PHE A 35 -33.11 -12.93 -1.27
CA PHE A 35 -33.83 -12.59 -0.04
C PHE A 35 -34.93 -11.52 -0.22
N HIS A 36 -35.06 -10.90 -1.40
CA HIS A 36 -36.01 -9.80 -1.63
C HIS A 36 -37.12 -10.07 -2.64
N THR A 37 -37.16 -11.22 -3.31
CA THR A 37 -38.27 -11.53 -4.23
C THR A 37 -38.81 -12.96 -4.05
N PRO A 38 -40.14 -13.16 -3.86
CA PRO A 38 -40.72 -14.49 -3.78
C PRO A 38 -41.10 -14.95 -5.19
N PHE A 39 -40.24 -15.68 -5.90
CA PHE A 39 -40.67 -16.39 -7.13
C PHE A 39 -39.93 -17.72 -7.39
N VAL A 40 -40.74 -18.78 -7.45
CA VAL A 40 -40.65 -20.10 -8.11
C VAL A 40 -39.28 -20.78 -8.28
N ARG A 41 -39.10 -21.87 -7.52
CA ARG A 41 -38.10 -22.95 -7.72
C ARG A 41 -38.18 -23.55 -9.13
N THR A 42 -37.08 -23.53 -9.90
CA THR A 42 -36.76 -24.66 -10.83
C THR A 42 -35.28 -24.82 -11.20
N THR A 43 -34.35 -23.94 -10.85
CA THR A 43 -32.93 -24.10 -11.25
C THR A 43 -31.99 -24.33 -10.07
N ASN A 44 -31.19 -25.40 -10.16
CA ASN A 44 -30.19 -25.76 -9.17
C ASN A 44 -29.05 -24.71 -9.19
N PRO A 45 -28.80 -23.97 -8.08
CA PRO A 45 -27.80 -22.91 -8.03
C PRO A 45 -26.37 -23.41 -8.31
N TYR A 46 -26.07 -24.68 -8.04
CA TYR A 46 -24.78 -25.29 -8.40
C TYR A 46 -24.55 -25.35 -9.92
N LYS A 47 -25.61 -25.53 -10.73
CA LYS A 47 -25.50 -25.51 -12.20
C LYS A 47 -25.23 -24.13 -12.75
N ILE A 48 -25.72 -23.07 -12.09
CA ILE A 48 -25.46 -21.68 -12.47
C ILE A 48 -24.02 -21.30 -12.11
N MET A 49 -23.58 -21.67 -10.90
CA MET A 49 -22.22 -21.45 -10.42
C MET A 49 -21.16 -22.11 -11.32
N VAL A 50 -21.35 -23.39 -11.69
CA VAL A 50 -20.44 -24.11 -12.62
C VAL A 50 -20.40 -23.45 -14.00
N LYS A 51 -21.54 -22.92 -14.47
CA LYS A 51 -21.64 -22.27 -15.78
C LYS A 51 -20.99 -20.87 -15.80
N ILE A 52 -21.06 -20.13 -14.70
CA ILE A 52 -20.39 -18.83 -14.55
C ILE A 52 -18.88 -19.01 -14.42
N LEU A 53 -18.44 -20.03 -13.67
CA LEU A 53 -17.03 -20.38 -13.54
C LEU A 53 -16.45 -20.84 -14.89
N SER A 54 -17.16 -21.70 -15.65
CA SER A 54 -16.70 -22.13 -16.97
C SER A 54 -16.62 -20.96 -17.96
N PHE A 55 -17.61 -20.06 -17.95
CA PHE A 55 -17.66 -18.89 -18.85
C PHE A 55 -16.58 -17.84 -18.54
N SER A 56 -16.11 -17.76 -17.29
CA SER A 56 -15.06 -16.82 -16.88
C SER A 56 -13.64 -17.38 -17.07
N LEU A 57 -13.47 -18.71 -17.05
CA LEU A 57 -12.17 -19.37 -17.16
C LEU A 57 -11.77 -19.68 -18.61
N GLU A 58 -12.72 -19.98 -19.51
CA GLU A 58 -12.44 -20.30 -20.92
C GLU A 58 -11.69 -19.19 -21.67
N PRO A 59 -12.10 -17.90 -21.61
CA PRO A 59 -11.39 -16.82 -22.32
C PRO A 59 -9.98 -16.58 -21.79
N LEU A 60 -9.74 -16.90 -20.51
CA LEU A 60 -8.47 -16.72 -19.82
C LEU A 60 -7.48 -17.83 -20.18
N ILE A 61 -7.98 -19.06 -20.32
CA ILE A 61 -7.22 -20.22 -20.82
C ILE A 61 -6.87 -20.03 -22.30
N ASP A 62 -7.80 -19.54 -23.11
CA ASP A 62 -7.58 -19.28 -24.53
C ASP A 62 -6.59 -18.12 -24.76
N SER A 63 -6.67 -17.06 -23.96
CA SER A 63 -5.71 -15.94 -24.01
C SER A 63 -4.29 -16.37 -23.60
N LEU A 64 -4.18 -17.26 -22.61
CA LEU A 64 -2.91 -17.83 -22.17
C LEU A 64 -2.33 -18.80 -23.21
N ALA A 65 -3.17 -19.61 -23.86
CA ALA A 65 -2.77 -20.51 -24.94
C ALA A 65 -2.28 -19.74 -26.17
N VAL A 66 -2.95 -18.65 -26.55
CA VAL A 66 -2.52 -17.77 -27.66
C VAL A 66 -1.18 -17.10 -27.33
N ALA A 67 -1.00 -16.60 -26.10
CA ALA A 67 0.26 -16.00 -25.65
C ALA A 67 1.43 -16.99 -25.65
N LEU A 68 1.18 -18.27 -25.31
CA LEU A 68 2.18 -19.33 -25.35
C LEU A 68 2.52 -19.76 -26.78
N THR A 69 1.55 -19.76 -27.70
CA THR A 69 1.79 -20.09 -29.12
C THR A 69 2.51 -18.98 -29.91
N ALA A 70 2.48 -17.73 -29.43
CA ALA A 70 3.18 -16.62 -30.05
C ALA A 70 4.68 -16.55 -29.68
N SER A 71 5.15 -17.41 -28.75
CA SER A 71 6.56 -17.48 -28.36
C SER A 71 7.29 -18.60 -29.12
N GLU A 72 8.39 -18.26 -29.78
CA GLU A 72 9.25 -19.21 -30.52
C GLU A 72 10.06 -20.13 -29.57
N TYR A 73 9.41 -21.06 -28.88
CA TYR A 73 10.12 -22.05 -28.03
C TYR A 73 9.51 -23.46 -28.12
N PRO A 74 10.10 -24.40 -28.90
CA PRO A 74 9.53 -25.74 -29.13
C PRO A 74 9.67 -26.75 -27.98
N GLN A 75 10.39 -26.41 -26.90
CA GLN A 75 10.84 -27.39 -25.90
C GLN A 75 9.86 -27.62 -24.72
N MET A 76 8.77 -26.86 -24.63
CA MET A 76 7.84 -26.90 -23.48
C MET A 76 6.59 -27.79 -23.70
N ARG A 77 6.62 -28.71 -24.68
CA ARG A 77 5.45 -29.53 -25.06
C ARG A 77 5.34 -30.89 -24.35
N SER A 78 6.36 -31.41 -23.67
CA SER A 78 6.34 -32.84 -23.22
C SER A 78 6.06 -33.10 -21.75
N THR A 79 6.02 -32.08 -20.87
CA THR A 79 6.02 -32.33 -19.42
C THR A 79 4.63 -32.32 -18.74
N ILE A 80 3.56 -31.89 -19.43
CA ILE A 80 2.26 -31.65 -18.77
C ILE A 80 1.24 -32.80 -18.98
N LEU A 81 1.54 -33.82 -19.80
CA LEU A 81 0.55 -34.86 -20.16
C LEU A 81 0.56 -36.15 -19.30
N THR A 82 1.23 -36.21 -18.14
CA THR A 82 1.36 -37.47 -17.37
C THR A 82 1.00 -37.44 -15.87
N SER A 83 0.41 -36.37 -15.32
CA SER A 83 0.13 -36.31 -13.87
C SER A 83 -1.35 -36.39 -13.47
N SER A 84 -2.15 -37.30 -14.07
CA SER A 84 -3.57 -37.48 -13.70
C SER A 84 -3.95 -38.88 -13.19
N SER A 85 -2.98 -39.73 -12.82
CA SER A 85 -3.30 -41.06 -12.29
C SER A 85 -2.39 -41.47 -11.12
N SER A 86 -2.78 -41.18 -9.88
CA SER A 86 -2.44 -41.95 -8.66
C SER A 86 -2.86 -41.25 -7.36
N LEU A 87 -4.14 -41.37 -6.98
CA LEU A 87 -4.57 -41.13 -5.59
C LEU A 87 -5.68 -42.14 -5.24
N SER A 88 -5.26 -43.33 -4.82
CA SER A 88 -6.06 -44.20 -3.97
C SER A 88 -5.13 -45.01 -3.07
N ASN A 89 -5.50 -45.06 -1.79
CA ASN A 89 -4.87 -45.73 -0.65
C ASN A 89 -3.85 -44.87 0.13
N ILE A 90 -4.22 -44.51 1.35
CA ILE A 90 -3.47 -44.84 2.58
C ILE A 90 -4.45 -44.70 3.76
N GLY A 91 -4.45 -45.72 4.62
CA GLY A 91 -5.34 -45.87 5.76
C GLY A 91 -4.89 -45.09 6.99
N LEU A 92 -5.87 -44.82 7.86
CA LEU A 92 -5.72 -44.24 9.18
C LEU A 92 -5.18 -45.28 10.16
N ASP A 93 -4.24 -44.89 11.01
CA ASP A 93 -4.00 -45.56 12.28
C ASP A 93 -3.79 -44.53 13.41
N ASN A 94 -4.33 -44.86 14.58
CA ASN A 94 -4.60 -43.95 15.69
C ASN A 94 -3.72 -44.32 16.89
N LYS A 95 -2.95 -43.40 17.49
CA LYS A 95 -2.47 -43.61 18.87
C LYS A 95 -2.11 -42.33 19.64
N GLN A 96 -2.70 -42.24 20.82
CA GLN A 96 -2.56 -41.22 21.89
C GLN A 96 -1.11 -40.96 22.35
N ARG A 97 -0.85 -39.72 22.77
CA ARG A 97 0.20 -39.38 23.76
C ARG A 97 -0.20 -38.18 24.62
N ASN A 98 0.37 -38.17 25.83
CA ASN A 98 -0.07 -37.51 27.06
C ASN A 98 0.19 -35.99 27.13
N GLU A 99 -0.65 -35.30 27.92
CA GLU A 99 -0.52 -33.90 28.35
C GLU A 99 0.50 -33.75 29.50
N GLU A 100 1.40 -32.77 29.38
CA GLU A 100 2.09 -32.13 30.51
C GLU A 100 1.85 -30.61 30.44
N ASP A 101 1.55 -30.04 31.60
CA ASP A 101 1.13 -28.65 31.82
C ASP A 101 2.29 -27.65 31.65
N VAL A 102 2.05 -26.57 30.88
CA VAL A 102 2.88 -25.35 30.87
C VAL A 102 2.01 -24.15 31.23
N GLN A 103 2.37 -23.45 32.31
CA GLN A 103 1.77 -22.17 32.72
C GLN A 103 2.29 -21.03 31.84
N ILE A 104 1.37 -20.22 31.30
CA ILE A 104 1.67 -18.93 30.66
C ILE A 104 0.95 -17.82 31.44
N GLY A 105 1.72 -16.79 31.77
CA GLY A 105 1.34 -15.68 32.65
C GLY A 105 0.30 -14.73 32.06
N GLY A 106 -0.40 -14.05 32.98
CA GLY A 106 -1.13 -12.82 32.69
C GLY A 106 -2.64 -12.92 32.50
N VAL A 107 -3.21 -14.12 32.34
CA VAL A 107 -4.66 -14.29 32.31
C VAL A 107 -5.08 -15.10 33.53
N SER A 108 -5.83 -14.47 34.44
CA SER A 108 -6.43 -15.16 35.58
C SER A 108 -7.14 -16.42 35.09
N GLN A 109 -6.80 -17.60 35.66
CA GLN A 109 -7.46 -18.87 35.34
C GLN A 109 -8.99 -18.78 35.46
N ASN A 110 -9.51 -17.81 36.22
CA ASN A 110 -10.95 -17.56 36.34
C ASN A 110 -11.53 -16.97 35.05
N ASN A 111 -10.80 -16.13 34.30
CA ASN A 111 -11.28 -15.56 33.03
C ASN A 111 -11.30 -16.60 31.91
N ILE A 112 -10.28 -17.46 31.84
CA ILE A 112 -10.25 -18.60 30.90
C ILE A 112 -11.29 -19.64 31.29
N ARG A 113 -11.49 -19.94 32.59
CA ARG A 113 -12.57 -20.82 33.05
C ARG A 113 -13.95 -20.24 32.79
N LEU A 114 -14.13 -18.92 32.89
CA LEU A 114 -15.39 -18.24 32.57
C LEU A 114 -15.68 -18.34 31.06
N LEU A 115 -14.68 -18.06 30.22
CA LEU A 115 -14.78 -18.19 28.76
C LEU A 115 -15.05 -19.64 28.34
N LEU A 116 -14.34 -20.61 28.92
CA LEU A 116 -14.54 -22.04 28.68
C LEU A 116 -15.89 -22.56 29.23
N SER A 117 -16.37 -22.03 30.37
CA SER A 117 -17.70 -22.31 30.90
C SER A 117 -18.82 -21.72 30.04
N MET A 118 -18.58 -20.59 29.37
CA MET A 118 -19.51 -20.02 28.40
C MET A 118 -19.49 -20.79 27.07
N MET A 119 -18.37 -21.44 26.75
CA MET A 119 -18.19 -22.27 25.55
C MET A 119 -18.67 -23.73 25.73
N SER A 120 -18.64 -24.30 26.94
CA SER A 120 -19.11 -25.67 27.19
C SER A 120 -20.64 -25.76 27.28
N TYR A 121 -21.28 -26.10 26.17
CA TYR A 121 -22.73 -26.27 26.11
C TYR A 121 -23.21 -27.59 26.75
N GLY A 122 -24.17 -27.51 27.67
CA GLY A 122 -25.12 -28.61 27.96
C GLY A 122 -24.97 -29.41 29.25
N LYS A 123 -24.08 -29.05 30.18
CA LYS A 123 -24.10 -29.61 31.55
C LYS A 123 -24.21 -28.50 32.58
N ALA A 124 -25.08 -28.71 33.57
CA ALA A 124 -25.13 -27.86 34.76
C ALA A 124 -23.73 -27.87 35.40
N VAL A 125 -23.07 -26.71 35.41
CA VAL A 125 -21.82 -26.54 36.15
C VAL A 125 -22.19 -26.34 37.60
N ASN A 126 -22.04 -27.37 38.43
CA ASN A 126 -22.08 -27.23 39.88
C ASN A 126 -20.79 -26.52 40.30
N MET A 127 -20.84 -25.19 40.38
CA MET A 127 -19.72 -24.42 40.92
C MET A 127 -19.84 -24.41 42.44
N LEU A 128 -19.07 -25.27 43.11
CA LEU A 128 -18.94 -25.24 44.57
C LEU A 128 -18.03 -24.07 44.94
N VAL A 129 -18.63 -22.95 45.33
CA VAL A 129 -17.92 -21.86 45.99
C VAL A 129 -17.83 -22.21 47.47
N SER A 130 -16.62 -22.47 47.96
CA SER A 130 -16.39 -22.72 49.39
C SER A 130 -16.54 -21.41 50.16
N LEU A 131 -17.67 -21.27 50.86
CA LEU A 131 -17.88 -20.20 51.82
C LEU A 131 -17.59 -20.78 53.21
N SER A 132 -16.32 -20.69 53.64
CA SER A 132 -15.83 -21.01 54.99
C SER A 132 -15.66 -22.52 55.34
N PRO A 133 -14.67 -22.90 56.18
CA PRO A 133 -14.22 -24.29 56.31
C PRO A 133 -15.12 -25.24 57.13
N LYS A 134 -16.29 -24.82 57.61
CA LYS A 134 -16.99 -25.58 58.68
C LYS A 134 -18.47 -25.92 58.53
N ASP A 135 -19.19 -25.49 57.49
CA ASP A 135 -20.58 -25.94 57.31
C ASP A 135 -20.93 -26.21 55.84
N LYS A 136 -21.50 -27.40 55.57
CA LYS A 136 -21.94 -27.83 54.24
C LYS A 136 -23.34 -27.31 53.95
N PHE A 137 -23.46 -26.26 53.15
CA PHE A 137 -24.70 -25.93 52.43
C PHE A 137 -24.45 -26.03 50.93
N ALA A 138 -25.19 -26.91 50.26
CA ALA A 138 -25.24 -26.98 48.81
C ALA A 138 -26.49 -26.21 48.34
N THR A 139 -26.31 -24.99 47.82
CA THR A 139 -27.39 -24.28 47.12
C THR A 139 -27.35 -24.66 45.65
N LYS A 140 -28.43 -25.30 45.18
CA LYS A 140 -28.66 -25.59 43.76
C LYS A 140 -29.13 -24.29 43.09
N VAL A 141 -28.26 -23.65 42.32
CA VAL A 141 -28.66 -22.54 41.43
C VAL A 141 -29.15 -23.16 40.12
N GLU A 142 -30.46 -23.32 39.96
CA GLU A 142 -31.07 -23.62 38.67
C GLU A 142 -31.09 -22.34 37.83
N LEU A 143 -30.18 -22.23 36.87
CA LEU A 143 -30.27 -21.21 35.82
C LEU A 143 -31.41 -21.61 34.88
N GLU A 144 -32.52 -20.89 34.97
CA GLU A 144 -33.67 -21.06 34.09
C GLU A 144 -33.23 -20.86 32.62
N GLU A 145 -33.39 -21.91 31.81
CA GLU A 145 -32.88 -22.02 30.44
C GLU A 145 -33.74 -21.18 29.46
N LYS A 146 -33.70 -19.85 29.60
CA LYS A 146 -34.30 -18.94 28.60
C LYS A 146 -33.46 -18.94 27.32
N SER A 147 -33.91 -19.76 26.37
CA SER A 147 -33.63 -19.76 24.93
C SER A 147 -32.17 -19.47 24.54
N THR A 148 -31.34 -20.51 24.65
CA THR A 148 -29.96 -20.59 24.16
C THR A 148 -29.79 -20.19 22.69
N LYS A 149 -30.87 -20.22 21.88
CA LYS A 149 -30.88 -19.81 20.47
C LYS A 149 -30.68 -18.29 20.28
N SER A 150 -31.25 -17.47 21.17
CA SER A 150 -31.16 -16.00 21.05
C SER A 150 -29.74 -15.49 21.31
N ARG A 151 -29.05 -16.04 22.31
CA ARG A 151 -27.66 -15.67 22.64
C ARG A 151 -26.66 -16.09 21.56
N LYS A 152 -26.84 -17.28 20.94
CA LYS A 152 -26.00 -17.74 19.82
C LYS A 152 -26.10 -16.82 18.59
N MET A 153 -27.31 -16.37 18.24
CA MET A 153 -27.50 -15.42 17.14
C MET A 153 -26.87 -14.05 17.42
N ALA A 154 -26.96 -13.55 18.65
CA ALA A 154 -26.34 -12.27 19.01
C ALA A 154 -24.80 -12.33 18.90
N PHE A 155 -24.19 -13.41 19.37
CA PHE A 155 -22.74 -13.61 19.28
C PHE A 155 -22.26 -13.73 17.82
N ILE A 156 -22.93 -14.53 16.99
CA ILE A 156 -22.59 -14.65 15.56
C ILE A 156 -22.72 -13.29 14.85
N LYS A 157 -23.78 -12.51 15.14
CA LYS A 157 -23.93 -11.16 14.58
C LYS A 157 -22.80 -10.22 15.00
N LEU A 158 -22.35 -10.27 16.25
CA LEU A 158 -21.23 -9.47 16.73
C LEU A 158 -19.91 -9.88 16.06
N VAL A 159 -19.65 -11.19 15.94
CA VAL A 159 -18.44 -11.69 15.27
C VAL A 159 -18.44 -11.32 13.77
N LEU A 160 -19.58 -11.44 13.09
CA LEU A 160 -19.71 -11.00 11.69
C LEU A 160 -19.56 -9.49 11.53
N LEU A 161 -20.09 -8.70 12.46
CA LEU A 161 -19.90 -7.25 12.47
C LEU A 161 -18.43 -6.88 12.70
N LEU A 162 -17.76 -7.49 13.67
CA LEU A 162 -16.34 -7.27 13.94
C LEU A 162 -15.45 -7.72 12.78
N ALA A 163 -15.77 -8.86 12.15
CA ALA A 163 -15.09 -9.31 10.94
C ALA A 163 -15.31 -8.32 9.78
N ALA A 164 -16.55 -7.87 9.55
CA ALA A 164 -16.83 -6.86 8.54
C ALA A 164 -16.10 -5.54 8.81
N LEU A 165 -16.02 -5.10 10.07
CA LEU A 165 -15.27 -3.92 10.48
C LEU A 165 -13.76 -4.10 10.35
N SER A 166 -13.22 -5.29 10.63
CA SER A 166 -11.78 -5.57 10.47
C SER A 166 -11.36 -5.61 9.01
N PHE A 167 -12.21 -6.12 8.10
CA PHE A 167 -11.95 -6.07 6.66
C PHE A 167 -12.24 -4.71 6.03
N ALA A 168 -13.06 -3.87 6.69
CA ALA A 168 -13.37 -2.51 6.25
C ALA A 168 -12.37 -1.45 6.75
N ALA A 169 -11.46 -1.81 7.67
CA ALA A 169 -10.39 -0.94 8.14
C ALA A 169 -9.35 -0.75 7.02
N ARG A 170 -9.69 0.09 6.04
CA ARG A 170 -8.75 0.54 5.00
C ARG A 170 -7.76 1.49 5.63
N ILE A 171 -6.48 1.25 5.39
CA ILE A 171 -5.39 2.11 5.86
C ILE A 171 -5.36 3.33 4.93
N ARG A 172 -6.09 4.38 5.30
CA ARG A 172 -6.09 5.68 4.59
C ARG A 172 -5.03 6.59 5.18
N GLY A 173 -4.70 7.67 4.46
CA GLY A 173 -3.84 8.72 4.99
C GLY A 173 -2.35 8.33 5.09
N LYS A 174 -1.90 7.32 4.34
CA LYS A 174 -0.52 6.86 4.34
C LYS A 174 0.14 7.02 2.97
N LEU A 175 1.44 7.32 2.98
CA LEU A 175 2.34 7.23 1.84
C LEU A 175 3.30 6.06 2.03
N TYR A 176 3.61 5.38 0.93
CA TYR A 176 4.54 4.27 0.85
C TYR A 176 5.70 4.66 -0.05
N PHE A 177 6.91 4.66 0.48
CA PHE A 177 8.14 4.97 -0.25
C PHE A 177 9.02 3.73 -0.38
N ASP A 178 9.78 3.67 -1.48
CA ASP A 178 10.82 2.66 -1.65
C ASP A 178 11.86 2.74 -0.51
N PRO A 179 12.25 1.60 0.09
CA PRO A 179 13.14 1.54 1.23
C PRO A 179 14.61 1.78 0.87
N GLY A 180 15.43 2.11 1.87
CA GLY A 180 16.88 2.25 1.67
C GLY A 180 17.31 3.66 1.26
N GLU A 181 18.62 3.85 1.12
CA GLU A 181 19.25 5.16 0.95
C GLU A 181 20.16 5.15 -0.28
N VAL A 182 20.16 6.26 -1.02
CA VAL A 182 21.04 6.46 -2.18
C VAL A 182 22.24 7.30 -1.78
N ASP A 183 23.44 6.77 -1.99
CA ASP A 183 24.67 7.52 -1.69
C ASP A 183 25.04 8.50 -2.83
N LYS A 184 26.07 9.30 -2.59
CA LYS A 184 26.60 10.26 -3.59
C LYS A 184 27.08 9.60 -4.89
N ASN A 185 27.49 8.33 -4.84
CA ASN A 185 27.97 7.58 -5.99
C ASN A 185 26.82 6.97 -6.80
N GLY A 186 25.59 6.98 -6.27
CA GLY A 186 24.42 6.37 -6.89
C GLY A 186 24.23 4.91 -6.49
N VAL A 187 24.85 4.47 -5.40
CA VAL A 187 24.63 3.15 -4.83
C VAL A 187 23.47 3.24 -3.85
N VAL A 188 22.41 2.48 -4.12
CA VAL A 188 21.28 2.30 -3.19
C VAL A 188 21.59 1.11 -2.30
N THR A 189 21.45 1.27 -0.99
CA THR A 189 21.56 0.16 -0.02
C THR A 189 20.23 -0.08 0.65
N ILE A 190 19.72 -1.30 0.53
CA ILE A 190 18.47 -1.77 1.14
C ILE A 190 18.82 -2.84 2.17
N ASP A 191 18.61 -2.51 3.45
CA ASP A 191 18.81 -3.43 4.56
C ASP A 191 17.56 -4.29 4.75
N VAL A 192 17.59 -5.52 4.21
CA VAL A 192 16.41 -6.39 4.21
C VAL A 192 16.09 -6.89 5.61
N GLY A 193 17.11 -7.06 6.47
CA GLY A 193 16.95 -7.49 7.87
C GLY A 193 16.14 -6.51 8.73
N LYS A 194 15.94 -5.26 8.30
CA LYS A 194 15.06 -4.30 8.98
C LYS A 194 13.57 -4.56 8.77
N TYR A 195 13.19 -5.46 7.86
CA TYR A 195 11.81 -5.71 7.46
C TYR A 195 11.42 -7.15 7.76
N LYS A 196 10.21 -7.38 8.29
CA LYS A 196 9.80 -8.74 8.69
C LYS A 196 9.36 -9.60 7.51
N ASN A 197 9.01 -8.99 6.38
CA ASN A 197 8.55 -9.66 5.15
C ASN A 197 8.53 -8.67 3.97
N ASP A 198 8.41 -9.18 2.75
CA ASP A 198 8.28 -8.41 1.51
C ASP A 198 7.19 -7.34 1.53
N SER A 199 6.09 -7.57 2.27
CA SER A 199 4.98 -6.62 2.33
C SER A 199 5.28 -5.40 3.23
N GLU A 200 6.36 -5.47 4.01
CA GLU A 200 6.87 -4.40 4.87
C GLU A 200 8.05 -3.64 4.24
N LEU A 201 8.49 -4.00 3.02
CA LEU A 201 9.53 -3.27 2.26
C LEU A 201 9.03 -1.93 1.69
N ALA A 202 8.41 -1.13 2.54
CA ALA A 202 8.04 0.23 2.24
C ALA A 202 8.22 1.07 3.50
N LEU A 203 8.78 2.25 3.35
CA LEU A 203 8.75 3.26 4.40
C LEU A 203 7.35 3.87 4.38
N VAL A 204 6.65 3.76 5.52
CA VAL A 204 5.27 4.21 5.65
C VAL A 204 5.23 5.51 6.47
N GLN A 205 4.73 6.58 5.87
CA GLN A 205 4.54 7.87 6.55
C GLN A 205 3.08 8.29 6.55
N ASN A 206 2.60 9.03 7.55
CA ASN A 206 1.26 9.62 7.43
C ASN A 206 1.32 10.86 6.54
N ILE A 207 0.29 11.04 5.74
CA ILE A 207 0.10 12.27 4.96
C ILE A 207 -0.03 13.49 5.88
N SER A 208 -0.60 13.32 7.07
CA SER A 208 -0.76 14.39 8.07
C SER A 208 0.54 14.93 8.64
N ASP A 209 1.62 14.15 8.59
CA ASP A 209 2.90 14.51 9.21
C ASP A 209 3.68 15.54 8.36
N TYR A 210 3.32 15.67 7.08
CA TYR A 210 3.92 16.64 6.17
C TYR A 210 3.31 18.02 6.35
N LYS A 211 4.09 19.10 6.25
CA LYS A 211 3.58 20.47 6.27
C LYS A 211 2.73 20.80 5.03
N THR A 212 1.71 21.63 5.18
CA THR A 212 0.96 22.15 4.02
C THR A 212 1.78 23.20 3.28
N LEU A 213 1.76 23.18 1.95
CA LEU A 213 2.45 24.17 1.13
C LEU A 213 1.76 25.54 1.18
N SER A 214 0.45 25.55 1.41
CA SER A 214 -0.34 26.76 1.57
C SER A 214 -1.58 26.49 2.40
N LYS A 215 -2.29 27.56 2.77
CA LYS A 215 -3.58 27.44 3.45
C LYS A 215 -4.63 26.96 2.44
N GLU A 216 -5.30 25.85 2.75
CA GLU A 216 -6.41 25.35 1.96
C GLU A 216 -7.56 26.38 1.93
N ASP A 217 -8.03 26.70 0.73
CA ASP A 217 -9.33 27.34 0.53
C ASP A 217 -10.34 26.21 0.23
N VAL A 218 -11.51 26.33 0.87
CA VAL A 218 -12.56 25.31 0.86
C VAL A 218 -13.11 25.15 -0.55
N ASP A 219 -13.30 26.27 -1.25
CA ASP A 219 -14.06 26.30 -2.51
C ASP A 219 -13.16 26.06 -3.73
N SER A 220 -11.88 26.44 -3.68
CA SER A 220 -10.95 26.21 -4.79
C SER A 220 -9.51 26.17 -4.32
N PHE A 221 -8.71 25.29 -4.89
CA PHE A 221 -7.30 25.18 -4.56
C PHE A 221 -6.51 24.74 -5.77
N ASN A 222 -5.46 25.48 -6.13
CA ASN A 222 -4.50 25.12 -7.17
C ASN A 222 -3.19 25.89 -6.95
N LEU A 223 -2.07 25.17 -6.80
CA LEU A 223 -0.74 25.77 -6.63
C LEU A 223 0.08 25.83 -7.92
N VAL A 224 -0.43 25.24 -9.00
CA VAL A 224 0.28 25.06 -10.26
C VAL A 224 -0.05 26.19 -11.23
N ALA A 225 -1.33 26.54 -11.37
CA ALA A 225 -1.79 27.61 -12.23
C ALA A 225 -3.16 28.16 -11.79
N ASP A 226 -3.32 29.48 -11.87
CA ASP A 226 -4.57 30.16 -11.46
C ASP A 226 -5.76 29.81 -12.38
N ASP A 227 -5.49 29.59 -13.67
CA ASP A 227 -6.50 29.27 -14.67
C ASP A 227 -5.91 28.45 -15.83
N LYS A 228 -6.79 28.02 -16.75
CA LYS A 228 -6.40 27.29 -17.96
C LYS A 228 -5.41 28.06 -18.83
N SER A 229 -5.53 29.38 -18.96
CA SER A 229 -4.61 30.16 -19.79
C SER A 229 -3.22 30.24 -19.18
N ALA A 230 -3.10 30.33 -17.85
CA ALA A 230 -1.85 30.24 -17.13
C ALA A 230 -1.25 28.84 -17.27
N PHE A 231 -2.07 27.79 -17.13
CA PHE A 231 -1.65 26.41 -17.31
C PHE A 231 -1.09 26.12 -18.71
N ASP A 232 -1.78 26.58 -19.76
CA ASP A 232 -1.37 26.37 -21.16
C ASP A 232 -0.02 27.05 -21.49
N LYS A 233 0.42 28.01 -20.67
CA LYS A 233 1.71 28.70 -20.80
C LYS A 233 2.84 28.03 -20.04
N LEU A 234 2.56 27.10 -19.12
CA LEU A 234 3.59 26.40 -18.37
C LEU A 234 4.45 25.58 -19.32
N LYS A 235 5.77 25.60 -19.09
CA LYS A 235 6.72 24.82 -19.88
C LYS A 235 6.43 23.32 -19.80
N THR A 236 6.02 22.83 -18.63
CA THR A 236 5.64 21.41 -18.42
C THR A 236 4.44 21.02 -19.30
N SER A 237 3.43 21.90 -19.46
CA SER A 237 2.24 21.64 -20.28
C SER A 237 2.55 21.47 -21.77
N GLY A 238 3.69 22.00 -22.24
CA GLY A 238 4.20 21.81 -23.59
C GLY A 238 4.78 20.40 -23.87
N GLY A 239 4.91 19.55 -22.85
CA GLY A 239 5.50 18.22 -22.98
C GLY A 239 7.03 18.23 -23.12
N PRO A 240 7.69 17.06 -23.17
CA PRO A 240 9.16 16.94 -23.16
C PRO A 240 9.87 17.50 -24.39
N GLY A 241 9.14 17.95 -25.42
CA GLY A 241 9.71 18.40 -26.69
C GLY A 241 10.29 17.26 -27.54
N ASN A 242 11.30 17.57 -28.35
CA ASN A 242 12.01 16.57 -29.14
C ASN A 242 13.01 15.81 -28.26
N PHE A 243 12.78 14.50 -28.11
CA PHE A 243 13.66 13.62 -27.35
C PHE A 243 14.49 12.66 -28.23
N GLY A 244 14.53 12.88 -29.55
CA GLY A 244 15.41 12.17 -30.48
C GLY A 244 15.33 10.65 -30.35
N GLN A 245 16.45 10.03 -29.98
CA GLN A 245 16.56 8.57 -29.79
C GLN A 245 16.33 8.13 -28.32
N CYS A 246 16.02 9.06 -27.43
CA CYS A 246 15.84 8.77 -26.01
C CYS A 246 14.43 8.31 -25.68
N ILE A 247 14.15 7.06 -26.05
CA ILE A 247 12.85 6.42 -25.86
C ILE A 247 12.40 6.38 -24.41
N GLY A 248 13.34 6.37 -23.46
CA GLY A 248 13.02 6.49 -22.03
C GLY A 248 12.19 7.73 -21.72
N VAL A 249 12.44 8.86 -22.40
CA VAL A 249 11.71 10.12 -22.20
C VAL A 249 10.24 9.98 -22.53
N TYR A 250 9.94 9.26 -23.62
CA TYR A 250 8.57 8.91 -23.98
C TYR A 250 7.89 8.10 -22.88
N TYR A 251 8.57 7.09 -22.32
CA TYR A 251 8.01 6.31 -21.21
C TYR A 251 7.77 7.14 -19.96
N THR A 252 8.70 8.02 -19.59
CA THR A 252 8.54 8.95 -18.45
C THR A 252 7.33 9.86 -18.62
N TYR A 253 7.09 10.32 -19.85
CA TYR A 253 5.88 11.07 -20.20
C TYR A 253 4.62 10.21 -20.08
N LEU A 254 4.60 9.02 -20.68
CA LEU A 254 3.43 8.13 -20.67
C LEU A 254 2.95 7.73 -19.26
N ILE A 255 3.88 7.55 -18.33
CA ILE A 255 3.54 7.17 -16.95
C ILE A 255 3.22 8.39 -16.05
N ASP A 256 3.04 9.58 -16.64
CA ASP A 256 2.80 10.86 -15.97
C ASP A 256 3.95 11.37 -15.09
N LEU A 257 5.09 10.67 -15.02
CA LEU A 257 6.21 11.09 -14.18
C LEU A 257 6.81 12.41 -14.66
N TYR A 258 6.86 12.65 -15.98
CA TYR A 258 7.32 13.93 -16.54
C TYR A 258 6.46 15.10 -16.03
N GLY A 259 5.13 15.01 -16.17
CA GLY A 259 4.23 16.05 -15.69
C GLY A 259 4.27 16.18 -14.16
N LEU A 260 4.32 15.06 -13.44
CA LEU A 260 4.40 15.06 -11.98
C LEU A 260 5.64 15.81 -11.49
N MET A 261 6.81 15.59 -12.10
CA MET A 261 8.04 16.33 -11.78
C MET A 261 7.88 17.84 -11.99
N GLY A 262 7.35 18.25 -13.14
CA GLY A 262 7.23 19.66 -13.49
C GLY A 262 6.20 20.43 -12.66
N TYR A 263 5.00 19.85 -12.48
CA TYR A 263 3.96 20.49 -11.68
C TYR A 263 4.28 20.49 -10.18
N THR A 264 4.97 19.46 -9.67
CA THR A 264 5.46 19.48 -8.28
C THR A 264 6.52 20.56 -8.10
N ALA A 265 7.48 20.70 -9.02
CA ALA A 265 8.47 21.77 -8.96
C ALA A 265 7.81 23.16 -8.99
N LYS A 266 6.75 23.33 -9.78
CA LYS A 266 5.96 24.56 -9.81
C LYS A 266 5.28 24.85 -8.47
N ALA A 267 4.63 23.86 -7.88
CA ALA A 267 3.88 24.03 -6.64
C ALA A 267 4.77 24.21 -5.40
N VAL A 268 5.86 23.45 -5.31
CA VAL A 268 6.76 23.44 -4.14
C VAL A 268 7.79 24.56 -4.21
N ALA A 269 8.37 24.81 -5.38
CA ALA A 269 9.50 25.75 -5.54
C ALA A 269 9.14 26.99 -6.40
N GLY A 270 7.90 27.11 -6.88
CA GLY A 270 7.48 28.20 -7.78
C GLY A 270 8.06 28.10 -9.19
N ALA A 271 8.85 27.06 -9.48
CA ALA A 271 9.67 26.94 -10.68
C ALA A 271 8.86 26.42 -11.88
N ASP A 272 8.74 27.24 -12.92
CA ASP A 272 8.18 26.82 -14.21
C ASP A 272 9.27 26.26 -15.12
N ILE A 273 9.36 24.93 -15.13
CA ILE A 273 10.40 24.17 -15.85
C ILE A 273 9.80 23.29 -16.94
N ASN A 274 10.60 22.98 -17.96
CA ASN A 274 10.41 21.80 -18.80
C ASN A 274 11.29 20.70 -18.20
N PRO A 275 10.77 19.66 -17.51
CA PRO A 275 11.63 18.67 -16.87
C PRO A 275 12.62 17.98 -17.83
N SER A 276 13.91 18.00 -17.46
CA SER A 276 14.93 17.19 -18.12
C SER A 276 14.88 15.76 -17.63
N VAL A 277 14.29 14.89 -18.43
CA VAL A 277 14.24 13.45 -18.17
C VAL A 277 15.62 12.80 -18.36
N THR A 278 16.45 13.33 -19.24
CA THR A 278 17.81 12.83 -19.43
C THR A 278 18.73 13.18 -18.26
N TRP A 279 18.54 14.33 -17.61
CA TRP A 279 19.15 14.64 -16.30
C TRP A 279 18.69 13.66 -15.23
N PHE A 280 17.39 13.36 -15.19
CA PHE A 280 16.83 12.34 -14.30
C PHE A 280 17.48 10.96 -14.55
N PHE A 281 17.70 10.56 -15.82
CA PHE A 281 18.41 9.31 -16.16
C PHE A 281 19.87 9.32 -15.75
N LYS A 282 20.56 10.46 -15.91
CA LYS A 282 21.94 10.65 -15.45
C LYS A 282 22.08 10.46 -13.93
N ASN A 283 21.05 10.78 -13.18
CA ASN A 283 21.06 10.69 -11.71
C ASN A 283 20.44 9.39 -11.18
N ALA A 284 20.04 8.47 -12.06
CA ALA A 284 19.58 7.15 -11.64
C ALA A 284 20.64 6.38 -10.82
N PRO A 285 20.22 5.44 -9.97
CA PRO A 285 21.15 4.54 -9.31
C PRO A 285 22.06 3.83 -10.32
N THR A 286 23.33 3.64 -9.95
CA THR A 286 24.24 2.75 -10.66
C THR A 286 24.12 1.33 -10.13
N ASN A 287 23.88 1.18 -8.83
CA ASN A 287 23.78 -0.10 -8.16
C ASN A 287 22.63 -0.09 -7.14
N ILE A 288 22.00 -1.25 -6.95
CA ILE A 288 21.10 -1.52 -5.84
C ILE A 288 21.66 -2.74 -5.11
N ASN A 289 22.02 -2.55 -3.85
CA ASN A 289 22.60 -3.57 -3.00
C ASN A 289 21.61 -3.94 -1.91
N TYR A 290 21.28 -5.23 -1.84
CA TYR A 290 20.54 -5.81 -0.73
C TYR A 290 21.55 -6.33 0.29
N VAL A 291 21.41 -5.92 1.55
CA VAL A 291 22.28 -6.33 2.65
C VAL A 291 21.46 -7.01 3.75
N ASN A 292 22.15 -7.76 4.62
CA ASN A 292 21.56 -8.52 5.72
C ASN A 292 20.46 -9.50 5.25
N THR A 293 20.74 -10.24 4.18
CA THR A 293 19.84 -11.25 3.63
C THR A 293 20.00 -12.63 4.29
N ASP A 294 20.90 -12.77 5.26
CA ASP A 294 21.26 -14.06 5.88
C ASP A 294 20.11 -14.67 6.71
N ASP A 295 19.20 -13.84 7.21
CA ASP A 295 18.03 -14.26 7.99
C ASP A 295 16.87 -14.78 7.10
N ILE A 296 17.01 -14.67 5.78
CA ILE A 296 15.99 -15.09 4.82
C ILE A 296 16.15 -16.59 4.55
N THR A 297 15.33 -17.38 5.23
CA THR A 297 15.37 -18.85 5.10
C THR A 297 14.68 -19.38 3.84
N ASP A 298 13.83 -18.56 3.21
CA ASP A 298 13.12 -18.94 1.98
C ASP A 298 14.01 -18.69 0.74
N GLU A 299 14.38 -19.76 0.04
CA GLU A 299 15.23 -19.68 -1.16
C GLU A 299 14.57 -18.94 -2.33
N GLU A 300 13.23 -18.95 -2.44
CA GLU A 300 12.51 -18.20 -3.48
C GLU A 300 12.52 -16.71 -3.17
N GLU A 301 12.32 -16.34 -1.91
CA GLU A 301 12.41 -14.97 -1.43
C GLU A 301 13.83 -14.41 -1.62
N MET A 302 14.86 -15.16 -1.25
CA MET A 302 16.26 -14.78 -1.42
C MET A 302 16.63 -14.51 -2.89
N LYS A 303 16.02 -15.21 -3.86
CA LYS A 303 16.23 -14.95 -5.29
C LYS A 303 15.70 -13.59 -5.73
N SER A 304 14.80 -12.96 -4.97
CA SER A 304 14.28 -11.62 -5.26
C SER A 304 15.23 -10.50 -4.84
N TYR A 305 16.18 -10.78 -3.93
CA TYR A 305 17.15 -9.84 -3.38
C TYR A 305 18.53 -9.93 -4.03
N GLN A 306 18.55 -9.89 -5.36
CA GLN A 306 19.81 -9.89 -6.12
C GLN A 306 20.30 -8.47 -6.34
N ASN A 307 21.58 -8.22 -6.04
CA ASN A 307 22.20 -6.94 -6.32
C ASN A 307 22.09 -6.62 -7.82
N LEU A 308 21.64 -5.41 -8.12
CA LEU A 308 21.42 -4.95 -9.48
C LEU A 308 22.50 -3.93 -9.84
N THR A 309 23.02 -4.02 -11.06
CA THR A 309 23.82 -2.97 -11.68
C THR A 309 23.01 -2.40 -12.84
N MET A 310 22.96 -1.08 -12.90
CA MET A 310 22.14 -0.33 -13.84
C MET A 310 23.01 0.55 -14.72
N THR A 311 22.50 0.84 -15.92
CA THR A 311 23.17 1.72 -16.86
C THR A 311 22.34 2.98 -17.06
N GLN A 312 22.98 4.13 -16.89
CA GLN A 312 22.37 5.44 -17.06
C GLN A 312 22.27 5.75 -18.56
N THR A 313 21.23 5.22 -19.20
CA THR A 313 21.05 5.29 -20.65
C THR A 313 19.68 5.85 -21.01
N CYS A 314 19.54 6.15 -22.29
CA CYS A 314 18.30 6.63 -22.89
C CYS A 314 17.17 5.59 -23.01
N VAL A 315 17.37 4.37 -22.49
CA VAL A 315 16.32 3.34 -22.39
C VAL A 315 15.37 3.62 -21.22
N GLY A 316 15.83 4.36 -20.20
CA GLY A 316 14.99 4.82 -19.09
C GLY A 316 14.80 3.81 -17.95
N GLU A 317 15.84 3.05 -17.59
CA GLU A 317 15.83 2.17 -16.40
C GLU A 317 15.49 2.94 -15.12
N ALA A 318 15.84 4.23 -15.08
CA ALA A 318 15.49 5.17 -14.01
C ALA A 318 13.98 5.28 -13.75
N ASN A 319 13.13 5.03 -14.75
CA ASN A 319 11.68 5.12 -14.57
C ASN A 319 11.16 4.12 -13.52
N VAL A 320 11.83 2.97 -13.39
CA VAL A 320 11.50 1.95 -12.37
C VAL A 320 11.97 2.40 -10.99
N TRP A 321 13.07 3.16 -10.93
CA TRP A 321 13.76 3.56 -9.70
C TRP A 321 13.73 5.08 -9.52
N SER A 322 12.57 5.66 -9.87
CA SER A 322 12.39 7.10 -9.98
C SER A 322 12.62 7.84 -8.66
N SER A 323 12.21 7.21 -7.57
CA SER A 323 12.39 7.72 -6.21
C SER A 323 13.86 8.08 -5.91
N TYR A 324 14.80 7.18 -6.20
CA TYR A 324 16.22 7.41 -5.92
C TYR A 324 16.86 8.41 -6.89
N ALA A 325 16.42 8.41 -8.16
CA ALA A 325 16.93 9.34 -9.15
C ALA A 325 16.56 10.80 -8.79
N ILE A 326 15.31 11.03 -8.36
CA ILE A 326 14.85 12.34 -7.87
C ILE A 326 15.57 12.70 -6.57
N ALA A 327 15.68 11.76 -5.61
CA ALA A 327 16.35 12.04 -4.34
C ALA A 327 17.80 12.49 -4.54
N ARG A 328 18.53 11.83 -5.45
CA ARG A 328 19.93 12.13 -5.73
C ARG A 328 20.13 13.42 -6.54
N GLY A 329 19.43 13.54 -7.66
CA GLY A 329 19.69 14.57 -8.68
C GLY A 329 18.68 15.70 -8.75
N GLY A 330 17.54 15.57 -8.08
CA GLY A 330 16.39 16.43 -8.29
C GLY A 330 15.88 16.41 -9.73
N VAL A 331 15.23 17.50 -10.12
CA VAL A 331 14.67 17.76 -11.43
C VAL A 331 15.31 19.03 -11.98
N ALA A 332 15.92 18.95 -13.16
CA ALA A 332 16.49 20.10 -13.86
C ALA A 332 15.61 20.55 -15.03
N ASP A 333 15.83 21.75 -15.56
CA ASP A 333 15.16 22.24 -16.77
C ASP A 333 15.85 21.69 -18.04
N ALA A 334 15.06 21.24 -19.01
CA ALA A 334 15.50 20.70 -20.30
C ALA A 334 16.14 21.76 -21.20
N GLY A 335 15.91 23.05 -20.93
CA GLY A 335 16.67 24.14 -21.51
C GLY A 335 18.16 24.11 -21.15
N CYS A 336 18.52 23.44 -20.04
CA CYS A 336 19.90 23.21 -19.64
C CYS A 336 20.41 21.83 -20.09
N TYR A 337 19.60 20.79 -19.88
CA TYR A 337 19.93 19.41 -20.23
C TYR A 337 18.86 18.84 -21.18
N ALA A 338 19.12 18.90 -22.48
CA ALA A 338 18.15 18.50 -23.50
C ALA A 338 17.72 17.03 -23.37
N ASN A 339 16.45 16.76 -23.73
CA ASN A 339 15.83 15.44 -23.61
C ASN A 339 16.26 14.45 -24.73
N ASP A 340 17.25 14.77 -25.55
CA ASP A 340 17.69 13.99 -26.72
C ASP A 340 18.91 13.09 -26.47
N GLN A 341 19.61 13.27 -25.35
CA GLN A 341 20.74 12.43 -24.90
C GLN A 341 20.98 12.56 -23.39
N VAL A 342 21.47 11.49 -22.75
CA VAL A 342 21.91 11.55 -21.34
C VAL A 342 23.17 12.42 -21.24
N PRO A 343 23.20 13.46 -20.38
CA PRO A 343 24.38 14.30 -20.20
C PRO A 343 25.64 13.51 -19.80
N VAL A 344 26.76 13.83 -20.43
CA VAL A 344 28.06 13.21 -20.11
C VAL A 344 28.62 13.81 -18.81
N ASP A 345 28.48 15.12 -18.65
CA ASP A 345 28.85 15.88 -17.46
C ASP A 345 27.65 16.65 -16.90
N ASN A 346 27.87 17.39 -15.81
CA ASN A 346 26.84 18.18 -15.14
C ASN A 346 26.85 19.65 -15.60
N ILE A 347 27.50 19.98 -16.72
CA ILE A 347 27.68 21.36 -17.15
C ILE A 347 26.46 21.79 -17.96
N CYS A 348 25.87 22.91 -17.56
CA CYS A 348 24.83 23.57 -18.34
C CYS A 348 25.46 24.25 -19.55
N ASN A 349 25.27 23.69 -20.74
CA ASN A 349 25.96 24.16 -21.95
C ASN A 349 25.18 25.22 -22.74
N VAL A 350 24.22 25.90 -22.10
CA VAL A 350 23.38 26.92 -22.75
C VAL A 350 23.61 28.27 -22.09
N ASP A 351 23.91 29.29 -22.89
CA ASP A 351 24.08 30.67 -22.44
C ASP A 351 22.78 31.16 -21.76
N GLY A 352 22.84 31.40 -20.46
CA GLY A 352 21.69 31.79 -19.64
C GLY A 352 20.83 30.63 -19.11
N GLY A 353 21.22 29.38 -19.35
CA GLY A 353 20.60 28.22 -18.71
C GLY A 353 20.98 28.12 -17.23
N SER A 354 20.00 27.83 -16.37
CA SER A 354 20.25 27.55 -14.96
C SER A 354 20.55 26.05 -14.78
N SER A 355 21.67 25.72 -14.14
CA SER A 355 21.98 24.37 -13.66
C SER A 355 21.25 24.02 -12.36
N GLU A 356 20.29 24.83 -11.96
CA GLU A 356 19.51 24.64 -10.75
C GLU A 356 18.65 23.38 -10.85
N THR A 357 18.66 22.62 -9.78
CA THR A 357 17.88 21.39 -9.63
C THR A 357 16.87 21.58 -8.51
N TYR A 358 15.63 21.20 -8.77
CA TYR A 358 14.53 21.29 -7.81
C TYR A 358 14.23 19.91 -7.23
N LEU A 359 13.55 19.83 -6.08
CA LEU A 359 13.11 18.57 -5.47
C LEU A 359 14.25 17.58 -5.17
N LYS A 360 15.48 18.07 -4.99
CA LYS A 360 16.60 17.21 -4.55
C LYS A 360 16.33 16.73 -3.12
N GLY A 361 16.53 15.44 -2.86
CA GLY A 361 16.17 14.77 -1.61
C GLY A 361 14.72 14.26 -1.57
N TYR A 362 13.87 14.67 -2.52
CA TYR A 362 12.48 14.21 -2.57
C TYR A 362 12.40 12.80 -3.16
N ARG A 363 11.34 12.08 -2.81
CA ARG A 363 11.07 10.71 -3.25
C ARG A 363 9.68 10.58 -3.84
N VAL A 364 9.48 9.52 -4.61
CA VAL A 364 8.15 9.15 -5.10
C VAL A 364 7.44 8.36 -4.01
N GLY A 365 6.36 8.91 -3.48
CA GLY A 365 5.49 8.28 -2.49
C GLY A 365 4.20 7.80 -3.15
N VAL A 366 3.86 6.53 -2.95
CA VAL A 366 2.63 5.92 -3.47
C VAL A 366 1.54 5.98 -2.40
N PHE A 367 0.29 6.21 -2.81
CA PHE A 367 -0.87 6.11 -1.94
C PHE A 367 -1.94 5.22 -2.56
N SER A 368 -2.78 4.65 -1.71
CA SER A 368 -3.93 3.81 -2.08
C SER A 368 -5.12 4.11 -1.18
N ASP A 369 -6.33 3.80 -1.66
CA ASP A 369 -7.57 3.96 -0.90
C ASP A 369 -7.82 5.40 -0.38
N ALA A 370 -7.29 6.41 -1.06
CA ALA A 370 -7.53 7.80 -0.73
C ALA A 370 -8.98 8.17 -1.08
N ASP A 371 -9.72 8.72 -0.12
CA ASP A 371 -10.99 9.40 -0.39
C ASP A 371 -10.75 10.86 -0.81
N THR A 372 -11.82 11.58 -1.13
CA THR A 372 -11.77 13.00 -1.52
C THR A 372 -11.00 13.85 -0.52
N ALA A 373 -11.27 13.70 0.77
CA ALA A 373 -10.61 14.48 1.81
C ALA A 373 -9.11 14.17 1.88
N THR A 374 -8.74 12.89 1.78
CA THR A 374 -7.34 12.45 1.75
C THR A 374 -6.62 13.00 0.52
N LEU A 375 -7.24 12.96 -0.67
CA LEU A 375 -6.61 13.49 -1.88
C LEU A 375 -6.45 15.02 -1.83
N LYS A 376 -7.42 15.76 -1.26
CA LYS A 376 -7.27 17.21 -1.02
C LYS A 376 -6.07 17.49 -0.12
N GLN A 377 -5.88 16.74 0.97
CA GLN A 377 -4.70 16.86 1.84
C GLN A 377 -3.40 16.55 1.10
N ILE A 378 -3.38 15.51 0.25
CA ILE A 378 -2.23 15.18 -0.58
C ILE A 378 -1.87 16.37 -1.49
N ILE A 379 -2.84 16.92 -2.22
CA ILE A 379 -2.62 18.06 -3.12
C ILE A 379 -2.15 19.30 -2.33
N ALA A 380 -2.72 19.57 -1.16
CA ALA A 380 -2.35 20.70 -0.31
C ALA A 380 -0.90 20.62 0.23
N ARG A 381 -0.36 19.42 0.40
CA ARG A 381 0.98 19.17 0.97
C ARG A 381 2.06 18.88 -0.06
N PHE A 382 1.68 18.32 -1.21
CA PHE A 382 2.64 17.93 -2.26
C PHE A 382 2.44 18.67 -3.59
N GLY A 383 1.37 19.46 -3.72
CA GLY A 383 1.09 20.31 -4.88
C GLY A 383 0.44 19.57 -6.05
N ALA A 384 1.06 18.49 -6.52
CA ALA A 384 0.54 17.67 -7.62
C ALA A 384 0.50 16.18 -7.25
N ALA A 385 -0.55 15.49 -7.67
CA ALA A 385 -0.72 14.06 -7.43
C ALA A 385 -1.10 13.34 -8.72
N ARG A 386 -0.29 12.34 -9.12
CA ARG A 386 -0.69 11.43 -10.18
C ARG A 386 -1.75 10.49 -9.63
N VAL A 387 -2.95 10.50 -10.20
CA VAL A 387 -4.06 9.62 -9.82
C VAL A 387 -4.38 8.67 -10.96
N THR A 388 -4.42 7.38 -10.63
CA THR A 388 -4.71 6.31 -11.59
C THR A 388 -6.10 6.51 -12.21
N GLY A 389 -6.16 6.65 -13.54
CA GLY A 389 -7.41 6.85 -14.28
C GLY A 389 -7.86 8.31 -14.42
N LEU A 390 -7.25 9.26 -13.72
CA LEU A 390 -7.55 10.70 -13.83
C LEU A 390 -6.41 11.53 -14.44
N GLY A 391 -5.16 11.06 -14.38
CA GLY A 391 -4.00 11.84 -14.81
C GLY A 391 -3.34 12.54 -13.62
N ILE A 392 -2.82 13.76 -13.80
CA ILE A 392 -2.16 14.49 -12.70
C ILE A 392 -3.13 15.53 -12.14
N VAL A 393 -3.65 15.29 -10.94
CA VAL A 393 -4.51 16.23 -10.23
C VAL A 393 -3.64 17.32 -9.61
N ILE A 394 -3.96 18.57 -9.93
CA ILE A 394 -3.21 19.77 -9.52
C ILE A 394 -4.05 20.70 -8.63
N GLY A 395 -5.33 20.37 -8.43
CA GLY A 395 -6.24 21.21 -7.68
C GLY A 395 -7.68 20.70 -7.68
N TRP A 396 -8.56 21.50 -7.09
CA TRP A 396 -10.01 21.34 -7.16
C TRP A 396 -10.70 22.70 -7.22
N GLU A 397 -11.95 22.70 -7.66
CA GLU A 397 -12.82 23.88 -7.65
C GLU A 397 -14.27 23.48 -7.44
N GLN A 398 -15.03 24.34 -6.78
CA GLN A 398 -16.46 24.26 -6.68
C GLN A 398 -17.11 25.05 -7.83
N ARG A 399 -18.05 24.42 -8.52
CA ARG A 399 -18.90 25.05 -9.53
C ARG A 399 -20.35 24.70 -9.24
N ASP A 400 -21.15 25.73 -8.98
CA ASP A 400 -22.52 25.57 -8.49
C ASP A 400 -22.53 24.72 -7.20
N ASP A 401 -23.31 23.64 -7.18
CA ASP A 401 -23.44 22.72 -6.05
C ASP A 401 -22.50 21.51 -6.13
N ASN A 402 -21.53 21.49 -7.06
CA ASN A 402 -20.65 20.35 -7.31
C ASN A 402 -19.17 20.72 -7.18
N GLU A 403 -18.37 19.76 -6.73
CA GLU A 403 -16.91 19.88 -6.71
C GLU A 403 -16.29 19.14 -7.90
N TYR A 404 -15.22 19.71 -8.45
CA TYR A 404 -14.49 19.16 -9.58
C TYR A 404 -13.00 19.07 -9.26
N TRP A 405 -12.36 17.98 -9.67
CA TRP A 405 -10.90 17.89 -9.74
C TRP A 405 -10.40 18.69 -10.92
N ILE A 406 -9.37 19.51 -10.71
CA ILE A 406 -8.58 20.12 -11.78
C ILE A 406 -7.39 19.19 -12.04
N HIS A 407 -7.25 18.70 -13.26
CA HIS A 407 -6.16 17.79 -13.60
C HIS A 407 -5.55 18.09 -14.97
N ALA A 408 -4.25 17.84 -15.07
CA ALA A 408 -3.49 17.84 -16.29
C ALA A 408 -3.62 16.46 -16.95
N ASN A 409 -4.38 16.41 -18.05
CA ASN A 409 -4.58 15.20 -18.82
C ASN A 409 -3.57 15.14 -19.98
N GLN A 410 -2.97 13.99 -20.23
CA GLN A 410 -2.04 13.85 -21.35
C GLN A 410 -2.77 14.07 -22.68
N LYS A 411 -2.18 14.90 -23.55
CA LYS A 411 -2.66 15.07 -24.92
C LYS A 411 -2.64 13.74 -25.65
N ASN A 412 -3.68 13.48 -26.44
CA ASN A 412 -3.71 12.31 -27.29
C ASN A 412 -2.61 12.41 -28.36
N TYR A 413 -1.57 11.61 -28.17
CA TYR A 413 -0.35 11.61 -28.97
C TYR A 413 -0.64 11.55 -30.49
N ALA A 414 -1.61 10.74 -30.90
CA ALA A 414 -1.89 10.50 -32.31
C ALA A 414 -2.38 11.75 -33.07
N LEU A 415 -2.86 12.77 -32.35
CA LEU A 415 -3.55 13.91 -32.95
C LEU A 415 -2.91 15.26 -32.63
N GLN A 416 -2.24 15.41 -31.48
CA GLN A 416 -1.90 16.74 -30.95
C GLN A 416 -0.46 16.88 -30.45
N GLY A 417 0.37 15.84 -30.57
CA GLY A 417 1.74 15.84 -30.07
C GLY A 417 1.82 15.57 -28.56
N TYR A 418 2.97 15.86 -27.98
CA TYR A 418 3.23 15.70 -26.54
C TYR A 418 2.79 16.93 -25.76
N GLY A 419 2.22 16.74 -24.58
CA GLY A 419 1.86 17.83 -23.67
C GLY A 419 0.66 17.49 -22.81
N TYR A 420 0.19 18.45 -22.03
CA TYR A 420 -0.97 18.27 -21.18
C TYR A 420 -2.04 19.30 -21.54
N ASP A 421 -3.29 18.91 -21.37
CA ASP A 421 -4.45 19.78 -21.41
C ASP A 421 -5.02 19.96 -20.00
N TRP A 422 -5.49 21.17 -19.71
CA TRP A 422 -6.32 21.42 -18.55
C TRP A 422 -7.68 20.77 -18.74
N ASP A 423 -8.05 19.87 -17.82
CA ASP A 423 -9.34 19.21 -17.78
C ASP A 423 -9.93 19.24 -16.37
N THR A 424 -11.25 19.02 -16.29
CA THR A 424 -11.97 18.97 -15.02
C THR A 424 -12.93 17.80 -14.97
N SER A 425 -12.94 17.06 -13.86
CA SER A 425 -13.83 15.91 -13.65
C SER A 425 -14.61 16.08 -12.36
N LEU A 426 -15.87 15.64 -12.37
CA LEU A 426 -16.70 15.64 -11.17
C LEU A 426 -16.05 14.76 -10.09
N ILE A 427 -15.96 15.26 -8.87
CA ILE A 427 -15.47 14.47 -7.74
C ILE A 427 -16.48 13.37 -7.41
N THR A 428 -16.02 12.12 -7.40
CA THR A 428 -16.81 10.95 -6.98
C THR A 428 -16.25 10.38 -5.67
N GLU A 429 -17.06 9.61 -4.94
CA GLU A 429 -16.63 8.97 -3.67
C GLU A 429 -15.81 7.68 -3.89
N GLU A 430 -15.31 7.45 -5.09
CA GLU A 430 -14.53 6.24 -5.38
C GLU A 430 -13.13 6.33 -4.74
N PRO A 431 -12.60 5.22 -4.19
CA PRO A 431 -11.25 5.21 -3.65
C PRO A 431 -10.23 5.45 -4.75
N LEU A 432 -9.30 6.37 -4.51
CA LEU A 432 -8.26 6.78 -5.43
C LEU A 432 -6.91 6.20 -5.02
N ALA A 433 -6.07 5.92 -6.01
CA ALA A 433 -4.70 5.45 -5.81
C ALA A 433 -3.76 6.15 -6.79
N GLY A 434 -2.54 6.39 -6.37
CA GLY A 434 -1.67 7.31 -7.09
C GLY A 434 -0.28 7.44 -6.51
N ALA A 435 0.41 8.48 -6.96
CA ALA A 435 1.74 8.83 -6.48
C ALA A 435 1.93 10.35 -6.38
N VAL A 436 2.81 10.76 -5.49
CA VAL A 436 3.30 12.13 -5.32
C VAL A 436 4.82 12.15 -5.29
N ILE A 437 5.41 13.34 -5.46
CA ILE A 437 6.81 13.58 -5.14
C ILE A 437 6.84 14.42 -3.86
N GLY A 438 7.44 13.88 -2.79
CA GLY A 438 7.49 14.53 -1.47
C GLY A 438 8.84 14.34 -0.80
N SER A 439 9.21 15.23 0.12
CA SER A 439 10.39 15.02 0.97
C SER A 439 10.24 13.69 1.73
N GLN A 440 11.33 12.94 1.91
CA GLN A 440 11.27 11.80 2.83
C GLN A 440 11.50 12.25 4.27
N GLU A 441 12.36 13.24 4.47
CA GLU A 441 12.61 13.84 5.77
C GLU A 441 11.45 14.76 6.10
N LEU A 442 10.78 14.48 7.21
CA LEU A 442 9.90 15.45 7.84
C LEU A 442 10.79 16.62 8.24
N GLU A 443 10.46 17.82 7.75
CA GLU A 443 11.17 19.01 8.21
C GLU A 443 11.04 19.04 9.74
N PRO A 444 12.13 19.23 10.49
CA PRO A 444 12.04 19.42 11.94
C PRO A 444 11.06 20.56 12.20
N ASP A 445 10.16 20.38 13.16
CA ASP A 445 9.16 21.38 13.47
C ASP A 445 9.91 22.66 13.88
N PRO A 446 9.76 23.80 13.18
CA PRO A 446 10.48 25.03 13.53
C PRO A 446 10.12 25.54 14.93
N ASP A 447 9.08 24.99 15.56
CA ASP A 447 8.69 25.30 16.93
C ASP A 447 9.37 24.40 17.99
N ASP A 448 10.18 23.40 17.59
CA ASP A 448 11.04 22.58 18.49
C ASP A 448 12.42 23.22 18.75
N ASP A 449 12.67 24.42 18.23
CA ASP A 449 13.73 25.30 18.75
C ASP A 449 13.25 25.87 20.09
N ASP A 450 13.02 25.00 21.07
CA ASP A 450 12.86 25.39 22.46
C ASP A 450 14.13 26.18 22.83
N ASP A 451 13.90 27.46 23.11
CA ASP A 451 14.81 28.46 23.65
C ASP A 451 15.35 28.04 25.04
N ASP A 452 15.88 26.82 25.18
CA ASP A 452 16.77 26.42 26.27
C ASP A 452 18.19 26.99 26.01
N ASP A 453 18.26 28.28 25.69
CA ASP A 453 19.38 29.13 26.12
C ASP A 453 19.21 29.30 27.64
N ASP A 454 19.40 28.19 28.35
CA ASP A 454 19.61 28.16 29.79
C ASP A 454 20.86 29.00 30.06
N ASP A 455 20.57 30.22 30.48
CA ASP A 455 21.40 31.18 31.19
C ASP A 455 22.31 30.40 32.15
N VAL A 456 23.53 30.08 31.69
CA VAL A 456 24.59 29.43 32.46
C VAL A 456 24.89 30.31 33.68
N ARG A 457 24.16 30.07 34.76
CA ARG A 457 24.49 30.58 36.08
C ARG A 457 25.69 29.77 36.58
N PRO A 458 26.80 30.44 36.93
CA PRO A 458 27.94 29.73 37.50
C PRO A 458 27.60 29.18 38.88
N ASP A 459 27.66 27.86 38.97
CA ASP A 459 27.88 26.97 40.12
C ASP A 459 27.70 27.58 41.53
N GLN A 460 26.61 27.15 42.19
CA GLN A 460 26.66 26.92 43.63
C GLN A 460 26.84 25.41 43.90
N PRO A 461 27.80 25.01 44.74
CA PRO A 461 27.94 23.64 45.18
C PRO A 461 26.97 23.40 46.34
N GLY A 462 26.14 22.36 46.23
CA GLY A 462 25.23 21.97 47.31
C GLY A 462 24.49 20.69 47.02
N ASP A 463 25.08 19.61 47.52
CA ASP A 463 24.47 18.48 48.20
C ASP A 463 23.53 17.52 47.42
N ASP A 464 24.09 16.31 47.29
CA ASP A 464 23.47 14.99 47.22
C ASP A 464 22.07 14.91 47.87
N ASP A 465 21.11 14.30 47.17
CA ASP A 465 20.21 13.28 47.74
C ASP A 465 19.47 12.53 46.62
N ASP A 466 19.52 11.21 46.74
CA ASP A 466 18.98 10.17 45.86
C ASP A 466 17.46 10.30 45.62
N VAL A 467 17.02 10.18 44.36
CA VAL A 467 15.63 9.80 44.02
C VAL A 467 15.64 8.84 42.84
N ASP A 468 15.08 7.66 43.07
CA ASP A 468 14.95 6.53 42.16
C ASP A 468 14.16 6.87 40.87
N ASP A 469 14.77 6.53 39.73
CA ASP A 469 14.14 6.52 38.40
C ASP A 469 13.22 5.29 38.25
N ASP A 470 11.90 5.53 38.22
CA ASP A 470 10.92 4.56 37.70
C ASP A 470 10.67 4.86 36.21
N ASP A 471 11.29 4.06 35.35
CA ASP A 471 11.09 4.04 33.90
C ASP A 471 9.62 3.71 33.55
N VAL A 472 8.85 4.75 33.18
CA VAL A 472 7.56 4.58 32.51
C VAL A 472 7.82 4.33 31.02
N VAL A 473 7.92 3.06 30.66
CA VAL A 473 7.93 2.63 29.25
C VAL A 473 6.52 2.87 28.67
N ASP A 474 6.39 3.91 27.84
CA ASP A 474 5.20 4.11 27.01
C ASP A 474 5.13 3.00 25.94
N VAL A 475 4.35 1.96 26.25
CA VAL A 475 4.06 0.88 25.31
C VAL A 475 3.02 1.36 24.31
N ASP A 476 3.47 1.59 23.09
CA ASP A 476 2.66 1.96 21.94
C ASP A 476 1.48 0.97 21.74
N SER A 477 0.29 1.43 22.15
CA SER A 477 -0.95 0.63 22.27
C SER A 477 -1.49 0.08 20.94
N SER A 478 -0.95 0.55 19.81
CA SER A 478 -1.32 0.14 18.44
C SER A 478 -0.89 -1.30 18.11
N SER A 479 0.25 -1.76 18.64
CA SER A 479 0.82 -3.08 18.31
C SER A 479 0.16 -4.22 19.10
N THR A 480 -0.21 -3.97 20.35
CA THR A 480 -0.82 -4.96 21.27
C THR A 480 -2.25 -5.35 20.84
N ILE A 481 -2.99 -4.42 20.23
CA ILE A 481 -4.34 -4.68 19.70
C ILE A 481 -4.28 -5.66 18.50
N ARG A 482 -3.22 -5.64 17.69
CA ARG A 482 -3.05 -6.52 16.52
C ARG A 482 -2.80 -7.98 16.91
N VAL A 483 -2.00 -8.22 17.95
CA VAL A 483 -1.74 -9.58 18.47
C VAL A 483 -2.99 -10.16 19.14
N ALA A 484 -3.73 -9.35 19.89
CA ALA A 484 -4.97 -9.77 20.54
C ALA A 484 -6.08 -10.15 19.52
N LEU A 485 -6.26 -9.38 18.44
CA LEU A 485 -7.27 -9.68 17.40
C LEU A 485 -6.91 -10.89 16.54
N GLY A 486 -5.62 -11.09 16.24
CA GLY A 486 -5.13 -12.28 15.53
C GLY A 486 -5.33 -13.57 16.33
N PHE A 487 -5.09 -13.54 17.65
CA PHE A 487 -5.33 -14.69 18.53
C PHE A 487 -6.82 -15.02 18.66
N VAL A 488 -7.69 -14.02 18.73
CA VAL A 488 -9.15 -14.22 18.77
C VAL A 488 -9.67 -14.87 17.48
N SER A 489 -9.11 -14.49 16.32
CA SER A 489 -9.44 -15.12 15.03
C SER A 489 -9.15 -16.62 15.02
N VAL A 490 -7.92 -17.03 15.37
CA VAL A 490 -7.50 -18.45 15.30
C VAL A 490 -8.20 -19.31 16.36
N VAL A 491 -8.34 -18.79 17.58
CA VAL A 491 -8.91 -19.55 18.72
C VAL A 491 -10.44 -19.65 18.64
N VAL A 492 -11.13 -18.69 18.01
CA VAL A 492 -12.61 -18.69 17.93
C VAL A 492 -13.12 -19.23 16.58
N PHE A 493 -12.49 -18.90 15.45
CA PHE A 493 -13.05 -19.30 14.15
C PHE A 493 -12.77 -20.77 13.79
N ILE A 494 -11.61 -21.31 14.15
CA ILE A 494 -11.26 -22.70 13.79
C ILE A 494 -12.19 -23.72 14.49
N PRO A 495 -12.49 -23.60 15.80
CA PRO A 495 -13.43 -24.51 16.46
C PRO A 495 -14.88 -24.34 15.98
N VAL A 496 -15.27 -23.13 15.58
CA VAL A 496 -16.61 -22.87 15.03
C VAL A 496 -16.74 -23.48 13.63
N LEU A 497 -15.72 -23.37 12.77
CA LEU A 497 -15.70 -24.02 11.45
C LEU A 497 -15.71 -25.56 11.56
N MET A 498 -14.99 -26.13 12.54
CA MET A 498 -15.01 -27.58 12.81
C MET A 498 -16.34 -28.10 13.38
N LEU A 499 -17.28 -27.24 13.78
CA LEU A 499 -18.63 -27.65 14.18
C LEU A 499 -19.62 -27.69 13.00
N PHE A 500 -19.23 -27.20 11.82
CA PHE A 500 -20.07 -27.17 10.61
C PHE A 500 -19.60 -28.15 9.51
N PHE A 501 -18.45 -28.80 9.70
CA PHE A 501 -17.94 -29.94 8.91
C PHE A 501 -17.86 -31.18 9.81
#